data_AF-A0A519ZLG5-F1
#
_entry.id   AF-A0A519ZLG5-F1
#
_cell.length_a   1.000
_cell.length_b   1.000
_cell.length_c   1.000
_cell.angle_alpha   90.00
_cell.angle_beta   90.00
_cell.angle_gamma   90.00
#
_symmetry.space_group_name_H-M   'P 1'
#
loop_
_entity.id
_entity.type
_entity.pdbx_description
1 polymer ?
#
loop_
_entity_poly.entity_id
_entity_poly.type
_entity_poly.pdbx_seq_one_letter_code
_entity_poly.pdbx_strand_id
1 'polypeptide(L)'
;MKNLFPAWPTNRTLRGAALALGLLAGPTAYAQSTNLYALGTTTQNYFAFPAGTQVISLLNPGNLANSSALLVASSTKAITGITAGQKLVGIDVRPNTGQLYALGYNSSATTANTQLYTLDFNTGVLTAVGAAITLNLADDNRANTQGIIPNIGFDFNPRVDRIRVVAPNRTNFRLNPNTGGLAATDGQLTYVAGSKVGHDPYIGTAAYTNSAPGVSGTTLYDIDETNTNGLLSIQNPPNDGVLNPQAPLTFAVNGATTYSPLASPTAGLDLDIYYDRSTSSNAAYLIEAAVSTTADRFSSNLYSLDLNTGRATGKNIFGSIPLFLHNIAAAINPPKTWNGSISNAWNNPNNWTPAGVPTATDAVFIQGPSSTVLFQPIVADEEQAFSVTLGSGSVLTTANGGLLNVYGDFLNNDGTVAGSGSGTVALVGPAQQEIGGPSLSNFRNLTIGSAGAFTSAAVAIERKLTVTGNLTIGNAQNFTLLSNSTTGVAYVVNSGGVVTGTATVRRYIDTSINSGFGYRHYSAPVTNT
;
A
#
# COMPACT_ATOMS: atom_id res chain seq x y z
N MET A 1 1.16 -58.31 -61.52
CA MET A 1 2.28 -59.10 -60.96
C MET A 1 3.51 -58.19 -60.86
N LYS A 2 4.12 -58.15 -59.67
CA LYS A 2 5.50 -57.72 -59.33
C LYS A 2 5.94 -56.26 -59.55
N ASN A 3 5.89 -55.53 -58.43
CA ASN A 3 6.95 -54.72 -57.75
C ASN A 3 7.96 -53.93 -58.59
N LEU A 4 8.21 -52.67 -58.20
CA LEU A 4 9.42 -52.21 -57.47
C LEU A 4 9.45 -50.66 -57.40
N PHE A 5 9.52 -50.10 -56.19
CA PHE A 5 9.68 -48.66 -55.92
C PHE A 5 11.07 -48.13 -56.35
N PRO A 6 11.24 -46.80 -56.46
CA PRO A 6 12.05 -46.13 -55.44
C PRO A 6 11.52 -44.77 -54.95
N ALA A 7 11.76 -44.54 -53.64
CA ALA A 7 12.01 -43.29 -52.91
C ALA A 7 11.11 -42.05 -53.12
N TRP A 8 10.32 -41.74 -52.09
CA TRP A 8 9.81 -40.39 -51.81
C TRP A 8 10.75 -39.68 -50.82
N PRO A 9 11.12 -38.41 -51.04
CA PRO A 9 11.83 -37.62 -50.05
C PRO A 9 10.88 -37.07 -48.98
N THR A 10 11.33 -37.16 -47.74
CA THR A 10 10.83 -36.50 -46.53
C THR A 10 10.78 -34.98 -46.69
N ASN A 11 9.73 -34.33 -46.19
CA ASN A 11 9.92 -33.18 -45.30
C ASN A 11 8.69 -32.84 -44.46
N ARG A 12 8.97 -32.68 -43.16
CA ARG A 12 8.14 -32.12 -42.11
C ARG A 12 7.97 -30.61 -42.35
N THR A 13 6.78 -30.06 -42.11
CA THR A 13 6.50 -28.87 -41.27
C THR A 13 5.05 -28.39 -41.47
N LEU A 14 4.17 -28.78 -40.55
CA LEU A 14 2.90 -28.08 -40.31
C LEU A 14 2.80 -27.80 -38.81
N ARG A 15 3.47 -26.73 -38.37
CA ARG A 15 3.21 -26.03 -37.11
C ARG A 15 3.66 -24.59 -37.27
N GLY A 16 2.70 -23.67 -37.40
CA GLY A 16 2.96 -22.25 -37.41
C GLY A 16 1.69 -21.46 -37.65
N ALA A 17 1.42 -20.52 -36.74
CA ALA A 17 0.36 -19.50 -36.75
C ALA A 17 -1.05 -19.95 -36.30
N ALA A 18 -1.22 -20.14 -35.00
CA ALA A 18 -2.43 -19.66 -34.33
C ALA A 18 -2.14 -18.20 -33.92
N LEU A 19 -2.59 -17.26 -34.75
CA LEU A 19 -2.52 -15.82 -34.49
C LEU A 19 -3.55 -15.51 -33.40
N ALA A 20 -3.07 -15.05 -32.24
CA ALA A 20 -3.91 -14.55 -31.16
C ALA A 20 -4.62 -13.26 -31.62
N LEU A 21 -5.83 -13.39 -32.14
CA LEU A 21 -6.80 -12.30 -32.26
C LEU A 21 -7.88 -12.50 -31.19
N GLY A 22 -7.46 -12.42 -29.94
CA GLY A 22 -8.35 -12.16 -28.81
C GLY A 22 -8.26 -10.68 -28.48
N LEU A 23 -8.97 -9.83 -29.23
CA LEU A 23 -9.28 -8.48 -28.76
C LEU A 23 -10.31 -8.63 -27.63
N LEU A 24 -9.85 -9.10 -26.46
CA LEU A 24 -10.58 -8.98 -25.22
C LEU A 24 -10.62 -7.49 -24.91
N ALA A 25 -11.79 -6.89 -25.08
CA ALA A 25 -12.15 -5.73 -24.29
C ALA A 25 -11.71 -6.04 -22.85
N GLY A 26 -10.72 -5.30 -22.35
CA GLY A 26 -10.30 -5.44 -20.96
C GLY A 26 -11.54 -5.35 -20.09
N PRO A 27 -11.70 -6.22 -19.07
CA PRO A 27 -12.83 -6.10 -18.18
C PRO A 27 -12.86 -4.66 -17.67
N THR A 28 -14.06 -4.06 -17.65
CA THR A 28 -14.36 -2.85 -16.89
C THR A 28 -14.19 -3.19 -15.40
N ALA A 29 -12.97 -3.43 -14.97
CA ALA A 29 -12.61 -3.71 -13.60
C ALA A 29 -12.13 -2.41 -12.98
N TYR A 30 -12.41 -2.27 -11.68
CA TYR A 30 -11.99 -1.17 -10.80
C TYR A 30 -12.90 0.05 -10.61
N ALA A 31 -14.21 -0.02 -10.87
CA ALA A 31 -15.10 0.84 -10.08
C ALA A 31 -15.10 0.32 -8.63
N GLN A 32 -14.16 0.78 -7.81
CA GLN A 32 -14.13 0.43 -6.38
C GLN A 32 -15.17 1.27 -5.64
N SER A 33 -15.97 0.62 -4.79
CA SER A 33 -16.75 1.32 -3.78
C SER A 33 -15.79 1.78 -2.70
N THR A 34 -15.56 3.09 -2.57
CA THR A 34 -14.79 3.65 -1.45
C THR A 34 -15.59 3.48 -0.17
N ASN A 35 -15.28 2.44 0.61
CA ASN A 35 -15.81 2.27 1.95
C ASN A 35 -14.80 2.86 2.95
N LEU A 36 -15.29 3.44 4.04
CA LEU A 36 -14.47 3.84 5.18
C LEU A 36 -14.90 3.05 6.41
N TYR A 37 -13.95 2.56 7.17
CA TYR A 37 -14.15 2.17 8.55
C TYR A 37 -14.15 3.43 9.41
N ALA A 38 -15.08 3.55 10.35
CA ALA A 38 -15.14 4.68 11.27
C ALA A 38 -15.14 4.18 12.71
N LEU A 39 -14.14 4.59 13.49
CA LEU A 39 -14.05 4.34 14.92
C LEU A 39 -14.88 5.37 15.66
N GLY A 40 -15.65 4.92 16.65
CA GLY A 40 -16.39 5.81 17.52
C GLY A 40 -16.67 5.27 18.90
N THR A 41 -17.35 6.10 19.69
CA THR A 41 -17.82 5.76 21.04
C THR A 41 -19.26 6.19 21.20
N THR A 42 -20.09 5.35 21.83
CA THR A 42 -21.47 5.70 22.15
C THR A 42 -21.53 6.59 23.39
N THR A 43 -22.28 7.68 23.35
CA THR A 43 -22.36 8.66 24.46
C THR A 43 -23.59 8.43 25.34
N GLN A 44 -24.59 7.74 24.80
CA GLN A 44 -25.69 7.14 25.55
C GLN A 44 -25.92 5.73 25.02
N ASN A 45 -26.91 5.02 25.57
CA ASN A 45 -27.35 3.77 24.98
C ASN A 45 -27.81 4.01 23.53
N TYR A 46 -27.17 3.32 22.59
CA TYR A 46 -27.43 3.42 21.17
C TYR A 46 -27.71 2.02 20.62
N PHE A 47 -28.99 1.72 20.35
CA PHE A 47 -29.45 0.38 20.01
C PHE A 47 -29.00 -0.67 21.06
N ALA A 48 -28.22 -1.67 20.64
CA ALA A 48 -27.69 -2.72 21.49
C ALA A 48 -26.38 -2.34 22.19
N PHE A 49 -25.87 -1.12 21.98
CA PHE A 49 -24.59 -0.65 22.50
C PHE A 49 -24.83 0.26 23.71
N PRO A 50 -24.43 -0.15 24.93
CA PRO A 50 -24.52 0.71 26.12
C PRO A 50 -23.63 1.94 26.01
N ALA A 51 -23.96 3.02 26.74
CA ALA A 51 -23.10 4.20 26.84
C ALA A 51 -21.64 3.84 27.18
N GLY A 52 -20.68 4.51 26.53
CA GLY A 52 -19.25 4.24 26.67
C GLY A 52 -18.69 3.11 25.81
N THR A 53 -19.52 2.39 25.04
CA THR A 53 -19.05 1.33 24.14
C THR A 53 -18.25 1.92 22.97
N GLN A 54 -17.03 1.42 22.75
CA GLN A 54 -16.29 1.68 21.52
C GLN A 54 -16.82 0.79 20.39
N VAL A 55 -17.06 1.38 19.23
CA VAL A 55 -17.67 0.72 18.07
C VAL A 55 -16.89 0.99 16.79
N ILE A 56 -17.05 0.12 15.81
CA ILE A 56 -16.59 0.33 14.43
C ILE A 56 -17.79 0.30 13.49
N SER A 57 -17.86 1.25 12.55
CA SER A 57 -18.94 1.38 11.57
C SER A 57 -18.41 1.37 10.15
N LEU A 58 -19.17 0.84 9.20
CA LEU A 58 -18.87 0.99 7.76
C LEU A 58 -19.62 2.19 7.18
N LEU A 59 -18.87 3.11 6.58
CA LEU A 59 -19.39 4.25 5.83
C LEU A 59 -19.10 4.05 4.34
N ASN A 60 -19.96 4.61 3.47
CA ASN A 60 -19.75 4.59 2.02
C ASN A 60 -19.82 6.01 1.47
N PRO A 61 -18.69 6.70 1.26
CA PRO A 61 -18.64 8.01 0.61
C PRO A 61 -19.31 8.08 -0.77
N GLY A 62 -19.28 7.00 -1.58
CA GLY A 62 -19.92 6.96 -2.90
C GLY A 62 -21.46 6.89 -2.84
N ASN A 63 -22.02 6.43 -1.72
CA ASN A 63 -23.44 6.40 -1.45
C ASN A 63 -23.77 7.19 -0.18
N LEU A 64 -23.84 8.52 -0.33
CA LEU A 64 -24.19 9.46 0.74
C LEU A 64 -25.60 9.22 1.33
N ALA A 65 -26.42 8.30 0.79
CA ALA A 65 -27.65 7.83 1.41
C ALA A 65 -27.43 6.98 2.67
N ASN A 66 -26.20 6.45 2.90
CA ASN A 66 -25.80 5.77 4.14
C ASN A 66 -25.65 6.72 5.35
N SER A 67 -26.11 7.97 5.23
CA SER A 67 -26.04 9.03 6.25
C SER A 67 -27.15 8.99 7.30
N SER A 68 -28.15 8.10 7.17
CA SER A 68 -29.19 7.97 8.21
C SER A 68 -28.66 7.21 9.43
N ALA A 69 -29.06 7.64 10.62
CA ALA A 69 -28.70 6.99 11.88
C ALA A 69 -29.04 5.47 11.91
N LEU A 70 -30.11 5.06 11.23
CA LEU A 70 -30.52 3.65 11.17
C LEU A 70 -29.59 2.81 10.29
N LEU A 71 -29.11 3.37 9.17
CA LEU A 71 -28.18 2.69 8.27
C LEU A 71 -26.81 2.51 8.93
N VAL A 72 -26.32 3.53 9.63
CA VAL A 72 -25.08 3.42 10.42
C VAL A 72 -25.20 2.34 11.46
N ALA A 73 -26.25 2.35 12.28
CA ALA A 73 -26.43 1.33 13.30
C ALA A 73 -26.42 -0.10 12.74
N SER A 74 -26.97 -0.30 11.54
CA SER A 74 -26.97 -1.61 10.87
C SER A 74 -25.59 -2.04 10.36
N SER A 75 -24.66 -1.11 10.17
CA SER A 75 -23.25 -1.37 9.80
C SER A 75 -22.27 -1.21 10.97
N THR A 76 -22.76 -0.95 12.20
CA THR A 76 -21.98 -0.78 13.42
C THR A 76 -21.79 -2.10 14.17
N LYS A 77 -20.61 -2.30 14.75
CA LYS A 77 -20.28 -3.43 15.63
C LYS A 77 -19.61 -2.92 16.90
N ALA A 78 -19.91 -3.57 18.03
CA ALA A 78 -19.17 -3.34 19.26
C ALA A 78 -17.74 -3.86 19.11
N ILE A 79 -16.76 -3.08 19.57
CA ILE A 79 -15.38 -3.51 19.62
C ILE A 79 -15.15 -4.27 20.93
N THR A 80 -14.52 -5.43 20.83
CA THR A 80 -14.18 -6.29 21.98
C THR A 80 -12.71 -6.68 21.94
N GLY A 81 -12.18 -7.23 23.04
CA GLY A 81 -10.76 -7.59 23.14
C GLY A 81 -9.82 -6.42 23.43
N ILE A 82 -10.35 -5.24 23.80
CA ILE A 82 -9.55 -4.10 24.25
C ILE A 82 -8.86 -4.49 25.56
N THR A 83 -7.53 -4.37 25.61
CA THR A 83 -6.77 -4.63 26.84
C THR A 83 -7.22 -3.68 27.95
N ALA A 84 -7.35 -4.18 29.18
CA ALA A 84 -7.85 -3.40 30.31
C ALA A 84 -7.12 -2.06 30.46
N GLY A 85 -7.89 -0.97 30.58
CA GLY A 85 -7.37 0.40 30.72
C GLY A 85 -7.03 1.11 29.40
N GLN A 86 -6.94 0.39 28.28
CA GLN A 86 -6.75 1.00 26.97
C GLN A 86 -8.06 1.57 26.43
N LYS A 87 -7.97 2.66 25.67
CA LYS A 87 -9.02 3.15 24.78
C LYS A 87 -8.47 3.22 23.36
N LEU A 88 -9.23 2.83 22.35
CA LEU A 88 -8.79 3.01 20.98
C LEU A 88 -8.79 4.49 20.59
N VAL A 89 -7.69 4.95 19.99
CA VAL A 89 -7.43 6.36 19.66
C VAL A 89 -7.11 6.60 18.19
N GLY A 90 -6.85 5.55 17.42
CA GLY A 90 -6.58 5.63 15.98
C GLY A 90 -6.84 4.29 15.31
N ILE A 91 -7.17 4.31 14.02
CA ILE A 91 -7.35 3.14 13.16
C ILE A 91 -6.76 3.44 11.80
N ASP A 92 -6.20 2.43 11.14
CA ASP A 92 -5.79 2.53 9.73
C ASP A 92 -5.64 1.14 9.11
N VAL A 93 -5.73 1.03 7.80
CA VAL A 93 -5.59 -0.20 7.03
C VAL A 93 -4.19 -0.30 6.45
N ARG A 94 -3.45 -1.36 6.84
CA ARG A 94 -2.11 -1.63 6.33
C ARG A 94 -2.12 -1.90 4.82
N PRO A 95 -1.53 -1.04 3.97
CA PRO A 95 -1.59 -1.19 2.51
C PRO A 95 -1.11 -2.55 2.00
N ASN A 96 -0.03 -3.08 2.60
CA ASN A 96 0.59 -4.33 2.14
C ASN A 96 -0.23 -5.60 2.44
N THR A 97 -1.23 -5.55 3.31
CA THR A 97 -2.00 -6.74 3.71
C THR A 97 -3.51 -6.52 3.73
N GLY A 98 -3.95 -5.25 3.70
CA GLY A 98 -5.34 -4.84 3.90
C GLY A 98 -5.92 -5.17 5.27
N GLN A 99 -5.07 -5.53 6.24
CA GLN A 99 -5.49 -5.70 7.63
C GLN A 99 -5.79 -4.34 8.26
N LEU A 100 -6.94 -4.23 8.92
CA LEU A 100 -7.27 -3.06 9.75
C LEU A 100 -6.54 -3.17 11.09
N TYR A 101 -5.87 -2.10 11.47
CA TYR A 101 -5.19 -1.95 12.74
C TYR A 101 -5.87 -0.89 13.60
N ALA A 102 -5.64 -0.97 14.90
CA ALA A 102 -6.06 0.03 15.86
C ALA A 102 -4.95 0.30 16.88
N LEU A 103 -4.85 1.55 17.33
CA LEU A 103 -3.98 1.96 18.42
C LEU A 103 -4.81 2.12 19.70
N GLY A 104 -4.48 1.39 20.75
CA GLY A 104 -4.96 1.64 22.10
C GLY A 104 -4.00 2.55 22.86
N TYR A 105 -4.54 3.51 23.59
CA TYR A 105 -3.80 4.36 24.51
C TYR A 105 -4.51 4.48 25.87
N ASN A 106 -3.72 4.41 26.95
CA ASN A 106 -4.15 4.65 28.32
C ASN A 106 -3.47 5.93 28.83
N SER A 107 -4.18 7.05 28.74
CA SER A 107 -3.66 8.37 29.14
C SER A 107 -3.34 8.50 30.64
N SER A 108 -3.83 7.58 31.48
CA SER A 108 -3.55 7.58 32.92
C SER A 108 -2.31 6.75 33.29
N ALA A 109 -1.79 5.94 32.37
CA ALA A 109 -0.62 5.09 32.60
C ALA A 109 0.68 5.78 32.16
N THR A 110 1.72 5.66 32.98
CA THR A 110 3.07 6.20 32.69
C THR A 110 3.99 5.20 32.01
N THR A 111 3.62 3.91 31.99
CA THR A 111 4.36 2.83 31.31
C THR A 111 3.39 1.85 30.67
N ALA A 112 3.82 1.18 29.59
CA ALA A 112 3.00 0.23 28.83
C ALA A 112 1.61 0.82 28.46
N ASN A 113 1.59 2.11 28.18
CA ASN A 113 0.39 2.90 28.00
C ASN A 113 -0.16 2.84 26.58
N THR A 114 0.53 2.16 25.65
CA THR A 114 0.14 2.04 24.24
C THR A 114 0.15 0.58 23.82
N GLN A 115 -0.91 0.12 23.17
CA GLN A 115 -1.00 -1.23 22.61
C GLN A 115 -1.45 -1.18 21.15
N LEU A 116 -0.70 -1.85 20.26
CA LEU A 116 -1.11 -2.05 18.89
C LEU A 116 -2.02 -3.28 18.77
N TYR A 117 -3.05 -3.19 17.93
CA TYR A 117 -3.96 -4.29 17.64
C TYR A 117 -4.18 -4.45 16.13
N THR A 118 -4.50 -5.67 15.72
CA THR A 118 -5.32 -5.89 14.52
C THR A 118 -6.79 -5.92 14.92
N LEU A 119 -7.67 -5.42 14.05
CA LEU A 119 -9.11 -5.38 14.24
C LEU A 119 -9.80 -6.12 13.09
N ASP A 120 -10.53 -7.18 13.40
CA ASP A 120 -11.43 -7.81 12.43
C ASP A 120 -12.72 -7.00 12.33
N PHE A 121 -12.91 -6.28 11.22
CA PHE A 121 -14.12 -5.50 10.98
C PHE A 121 -15.39 -6.36 11.00
N ASN A 122 -15.36 -7.62 10.56
CA ASN A 122 -16.57 -8.44 10.48
C ASN A 122 -17.08 -8.86 11.86
N THR A 123 -16.18 -9.08 12.81
CA THR A 123 -16.50 -9.56 14.16
C THR A 123 -16.41 -8.48 15.23
N GLY A 124 -15.68 -7.39 14.99
CA GLY A 124 -15.38 -6.35 15.97
C GLY A 124 -14.33 -6.80 17.02
N VAL A 125 -13.60 -7.88 16.77
CA VAL A 125 -12.64 -8.45 17.72
C VAL A 125 -11.24 -7.89 17.47
N LEU A 126 -10.60 -7.38 18.53
CA LEU A 126 -9.19 -7.00 18.53
C LEU A 126 -8.28 -8.18 18.88
N THR A 127 -7.13 -8.24 18.21
CA THR A 127 -6.02 -9.12 18.59
C THR A 127 -4.76 -8.27 18.80
N ALA A 128 -4.17 -8.37 20.00
CA ALA A 128 -2.96 -7.62 20.34
C ALA A 128 -1.78 -8.03 19.44
N VAL A 129 -1.02 -7.05 18.97
CA VAL A 129 0.22 -7.24 18.21
C VAL A 129 1.38 -6.95 19.14
N GLY A 130 2.08 -8.00 19.56
CA GLY A 130 3.19 -7.91 20.50
C GLY A 130 2.79 -7.38 21.88
N ALA A 131 3.79 -6.94 22.64
CA ALA A 131 3.60 -6.38 23.98
C ALA A 131 3.29 -4.87 23.93
N ALA A 132 2.56 -4.37 24.93
CA ALA A 132 2.34 -2.95 25.12
C ALA A 132 3.66 -2.20 25.32
N ILE A 133 3.74 -0.99 24.77
CA ILE A 133 4.90 -0.10 24.82
C ILE A 133 4.53 1.22 25.50
N THR A 134 5.54 2.04 25.78
CA THR A 134 5.35 3.39 26.33
C THR A 134 5.56 4.43 25.23
N LEU A 135 4.54 5.23 24.94
CA LEU A 135 4.63 6.43 24.10
C LEU A 135 4.14 7.65 24.88
N ASN A 136 4.78 8.79 24.68
CA ASN A 136 4.33 10.05 25.24
C ASN A 136 3.38 10.73 24.25
N LEU A 137 2.09 10.39 24.30
CA LEU A 137 1.06 10.93 23.39
C LEU A 137 0.08 11.87 24.10
N ALA A 138 0.45 12.37 25.29
CA ALA A 138 -0.44 13.22 26.08
C ALA A 138 -0.81 14.49 25.31
N ASP A 139 -2.09 14.82 25.28
CA ASP A 139 -2.61 16.09 24.77
C ASP A 139 -2.10 17.24 25.66
N ASP A 140 -1.61 18.32 25.04
CA ASP A 140 -1.17 19.53 25.75
C ASP A 140 -2.31 20.56 25.92
N ASN A 141 -3.54 20.19 25.54
CA ASN A 141 -4.80 20.91 25.72
C ASN A 141 -4.85 22.32 25.08
N ARG A 142 -3.99 22.60 24.09
CA ARG A 142 -3.98 23.91 23.39
C ARG A 142 -5.23 24.16 22.54
N ALA A 143 -5.86 23.11 22.01
CA ALA A 143 -7.07 23.22 21.18
C ALA A 143 -8.27 22.38 21.70
N ASN A 144 -8.02 21.15 22.15
CA ASN A 144 -9.05 20.26 22.71
C ASN A 144 -9.38 20.58 24.18
N THR A 145 -10.06 21.70 24.40
CA THR A 145 -10.37 22.18 25.77
C THR A 145 -11.41 21.35 26.52
N GLN A 146 -12.12 20.45 25.84
CA GLN A 146 -13.12 19.57 26.47
C GLN A 146 -12.58 18.16 26.78
N GLY A 147 -11.36 17.83 26.35
CA GLY A 147 -10.71 16.54 26.61
C GLY A 147 -11.49 15.34 26.05
N ILE A 148 -12.31 15.55 25.01
CA ILE A 148 -13.25 14.55 24.50
C ILE A 148 -12.52 13.52 23.64
N ILE A 149 -11.47 13.93 22.92
CA ILE A 149 -10.70 13.07 22.02
C ILE A 149 -9.21 13.18 22.29
N PRO A 150 -8.47 12.08 22.48
CA PRO A 150 -7.04 12.11 22.26
C PRO A 150 -6.78 12.24 20.74
N ASN A 151 -6.43 13.44 20.29
CA ASN A 151 -6.10 13.76 18.91
C ASN A 151 -4.77 13.11 18.52
N ILE A 152 -4.78 11.83 18.12
CA ILE A 152 -3.59 11.05 17.81
C ILE A 152 -3.70 10.57 16.37
N GLY A 153 -2.80 11.04 15.50
CA GLY A 153 -2.71 10.56 14.13
C GLY A 153 -2.06 9.18 14.11
N PHE A 154 -2.63 8.28 13.32
CA PHE A 154 -2.20 6.89 13.19
C PHE A 154 -2.38 6.46 11.73
N ASP A 155 -1.29 6.26 10.99
CA ASP A 155 -1.38 5.98 9.55
C ASP A 155 -0.20 5.15 9.03
N PHE A 156 -0.45 4.27 8.08
CA PHE A 156 0.54 3.40 7.48
C PHE A 156 1.26 4.07 6.33
N ASN A 157 2.59 4.12 6.43
CA ASN A 157 3.42 4.43 5.28
C ASN A 157 3.37 3.27 4.26
N PRO A 158 2.79 3.44 3.05
CA PRO A 158 2.62 2.35 2.08
C PRO A 158 3.95 1.85 1.50
N ARG A 159 5.03 2.64 1.61
CA ARG A 159 6.35 2.31 1.07
C ARG A 159 7.25 1.61 2.09
N VAL A 160 7.33 2.16 3.31
CA VAL A 160 8.25 1.68 4.35
C VAL A 160 7.60 0.60 5.23
N ASP A 161 6.28 0.42 5.12
CA ASP A 161 5.53 -0.55 5.91
C ASP A 161 5.73 -0.34 7.42
N ARG A 162 5.58 0.93 7.82
CA ARG A 162 5.67 1.38 9.21
C ARG A 162 4.47 2.26 9.51
N ILE A 163 4.03 2.21 10.76
CA ILE A 163 2.93 3.03 11.24
C ILE A 163 3.53 4.33 11.75
N ARG A 164 3.06 5.47 11.24
CA ARG A 164 3.32 6.81 11.78
C ARG A 164 2.34 7.04 12.94
N VAL A 165 2.86 7.53 14.06
CA VAL A 165 2.04 7.99 15.19
C VAL A 165 2.47 9.40 15.54
N VAL A 166 1.55 10.35 15.39
CA VAL A 166 1.76 11.76 15.74
C VAL A 166 0.76 12.19 16.81
N ALA A 167 1.12 13.17 17.61
CA ALA A 167 0.25 13.67 18.67
C ALA A 167 0.45 15.18 18.89
N PRO A 168 -0.47 15.85 19.61
CA PRO A 168 -0.52 17.30 19.65
C PRO A 168 0.64 17.89 20.46
N ASN A 169 1.25 17.10 21.35
CA ASN A 169 2.51 17.42 22.02
C ASN A 169 3.76 17.36 21.10
N ARG A 170 3.55 17.38 19.78
CA ARG A 170 4.57 17.43 18.73
C ARG A 170 5.41 16.16 18.62
N THR A 171 4.98 15.07 19.26
CA THR A 171 5.67 13.79 19.12
C THR A 171 5.42 13.16 17.76
N ASN A 172 6.41 12.39 17.33
CA ASN A 172 6.46 11.80 16.01
C ASN A 172 7.17 10.44 16.12
N PHE A 173 6.41 9.36 16.08
CA PHE A 173 6.91 8.00 16.26
C PHE A 173 6.67 7.16 15.02
N ARG A 174 7.48 6.11 14.88
CA ARG A 174 7.23 5.02 13.95
C ARG A 174 7.13 3.71 14.71
N LEU A 175 6.07 2.93 14.48
CA LEU A 175 5.89 1.59 15.04
C LEU A 175 6.11 0.50 13.99
N ASN A 176 6.51 -0.69 14.45
CA ASN A 176 6.62 -1.88 13.61
C ASN A 176 5.31 -2.67 13.65
N PRO A 177 4.60 -2.82 12.51
CA PRO A 177 3.29 -3.48 12.49
C PRO A 177 3.32 -4.98 12.75
N ASN A 178 4.49 -5.62 12.68
CA ASN A 178 4.65 -7.06 12.93
C ASN A 178 4.92 -7.38 14.40
N THR A 179 5.53 -6.44 15.14
CA THR A 179 5.93 -6.66 16.54
C THR A 179 5.21 -5.77 17.54
N GLY A 180 4.49 -4.75 17.08
CA GLY A 180 3.88 -3.72 17.94
C GLY A 180 4.89 -2.78 18.61
N GLY A 181 6.19 -3.01 18.41
CA GLY A 181 7.26 -2.26 19.05
C GLY A 181 7.56 -0.92 18.40
N LEU A 182 8.18 -0.03 19.16
CA LEU A 182 8.73 1.23 18.66
C LEU A 182 9.87 0.95 17.67
N ALA A 183 9.70 1.38 16.42
CA ALA A 183 10.72 1.29 15.39
C ALA A 183 11.65 2.53 15.40
N ALA A 184 11.11 3.72 15.65
CA ALA A 184 11.90 4.94 15.81
C ALA A 184 11.13 6.04 16.54
N THR A 185 11.87 6.90 17.24
CA THR A 185 11.43 8.24 17.64
C THR A 185 12.04 9.23 16.66
N ASP A 186 11.20 9.92 15.90
CA ASP A 186 11.61 10.86 14.85
C ASP A 186 11.71 12.30 15.40
N GLY A 187 12.14 13.23 14.55
CA GLY A 187 12.19 14.65 14.88
C GLY A 187 10.81 15.18 15.30
N GLN A 188 10.80 16.07 16.32
CA GLN A 188 9.59 16.71 16.80
C GLN A 188 8.91 17.50 15.67
N LEU A 189 7.59 17.46 15.65
CA LEU A 189 6.81 18.21 14.69
C LEU A 189 7.08 19.71 14.86
N THR A 190 7.55 20.34 13.78
CA THR A 190 7.93 21.74 13.77
C THR A 190 7.71 22.33 12.39
N TYR A 191 7.23 23.57 12.32
CA TYR A 191 7.14 24.27 11.05
C TYR A 191 8.54 24.58 10.50
N VAL A 192 8.67 24.48 9.17
CA VAL A 192 9.90 24.85 8.45
C VAL A 192 10.32 26.28 8.80
N ALA A 193 11.63 26.51 8.93
CA ALA A 193 12.18 27.81 9.26
C ALA A 193 11.72 28.88 8.22
N GLY A 194 11.31 30.05 8.72
CA GLY A 194 10.77 31.13 7.88
C GLY A 194 9.29 31.00 7.53
N SER A 195 8.61 29.93 7.98
CA SER A 195 7.14 29.85 7.97
C SER A 195 6.53 31.05 8.71
N LYS A 196 5.39 31.55 8.21
CA LYS A 196 4.62 32.63 8.86
C LYS A 196 3.67 32.12 9.94
N VAL A 197 3.65 30.81 10.22
CA VAL A 197 2.85 30.24 11.30
C VAL A 197 3.48 30.62 12.63
N GLY A 198 2.76 31.44 13.41
CA GLY A 198 3.27 32.08 14.64
C GLY A 198 3.09 31.26 15.91
N HIS A 199 2.85 29.95 15.79
CA HIS A 199 2.64 29.04 16.92
C HIS A 199 3.26 27.67 16.64
N ASP A 200 3.46 26.91 17.71
CA ASP A 200 3.84 25.51 17.63
C ASP A 200 2.69 24.67 17.01
N PRO A 201 2.99 23.61 16.24
CA PRO A 201 1.96 22.79 15.63
C PRO A 201 1.19 21.98 16.68
N TYR A 202 -0.12 21.83 16.47
CA TYR A 202 -1.00 20.95 17.24
C TYR A 202 -1.58 19.91 16.27
N ILE A 203 -0.82 18.85 16.00
CA ILE A 203 -1.18 17.83 15.00
C ILE A 203 -1.97 16.71 15.65
N GLY A 204 -3.20 16.49 15.19
CA GLY A 204 -4.07 15.41 15.65
C GLY A 204 -4.32 14.30 14.64
N THR A 205 -3.98 14.52 13.36
CA THR A 205 -4.13 13.52 12.30
C THR A 205 -3.07 13.71 11.23
N ALA A 206 -2.69 12.60 10.59
CA ALA A 206 -1.78 12.57 9.46
C ALA A 206 -2.13 11.39 8.55
N ALA A 207 -1.93 11.53 7.24
CA ALA A 207 -2.23 10.49 6.26
C ALA A 207 -1.23 10.48 5.09
N TYR A 208 -0.80 9.29 4.68
CA TYR A 208 0.04 9.07 3.51
C TYR A 208 -0.80 8.96 2.23
N THR A 209 -0.33 9.57 1.15
CA THR A 209 -0.87 9.29 -0.19
C THR A 209 -0.40 7.94 -0.71
N ASN A 210 -1.10 7.44 -1.74
CA ASN A 210 -0.79 6.21 -2.44
C ASN A 210 -0.87 4.98 -1.52
N SER A 211 -1.88 4.93 -0.63
CA SER A 211 -2.15 3.84 0.32
C SER A 211 -2.58 2.54 -0.37
N ALA A 212 -1.66 1.95 -1.13
CA ALA A 212 -1.82 0.67 -1.79
C ALA A 212 -0.50 -0.12 -1.74
N PRO A 213 -0.55 -1.46 -1.80
CA PRO A 213 0.65 -2.26 -1.82
C PRO A 213 1.53 -1.85 -3.00
N GLY A 214 2.79 -1.60 -2.70
CA GLY A 214 3.77 -1.42 -3.74
C GLY A 214 3.53 -0.17 -4.59
N VAL A 215 3.85 0.98 -4.03
CA VAL A 215 3.85 2.28 -4.71
C VAL A 215 5.27 2.87 -4.69
N SER A 216 5.66 3.60 -5.75
CA SER A 216 7.00 4.20 -5.88
C SER A 216 7.24 5.35 -4.90
N GLY A 217 6.19 6.10 -4.60
CA GLY A 217 6.26 7.33 -3.82
C GLY A 217 5.04 7.48 -2.93
N THR A 218 5.17 8.31 -1.91
CA THR A 218 4.10 8.72 -1.01
C THR A 218 4.42 10.10 -0.44
N THR A 219 3.40 10.85 -0.07
CA THR A 219 3.49 12.16 0.56
C THR A 219 2.70 12.11 1.85
N LEU A 220 3.31 12.55 2.96
CA LEU A 220 2.64 12.65 4.25
C LEU A 220 1.99 14.02 4.37
N TYR A 221 0.69 14.02 4.66
CA TYR A 221 -0.07 15.21 5.01
C TYR A 221 -0.42 15.19 6.49
N ASP A 222 -0.38 16.36 7.11
CA ASP A 222 -0.71 16.57 8.52
C ASP A 222 -1.72 17.71 8.60
N ILE A 223 -2.62 17.62 9.58
CA ILE A 223 -3.54 18.71 9.90
C ILE A 223 -3.20 19.26 11.27
N ASP A 224 -2.85 20.54 11.30
CA ASP A 224 -2.79 21.32 12.52
C ASP A 224 -4.19 21.80 12.89
N GLU A 225 -4.64 21.42 14.07
CA GLU A 225 -5.97 21.71 14.62
C GLU A 225 -5.96 22.91 15.59
N THR A 226 -4.88 23.70 15.61
CA THR A 226 -4.84 24.97 16.34
C THR A 226 -5.98 25.88 15.85
N ASN A 227 -6.76 26.40 16.80
CA ASN A 227 -8.12 26.94 16.64
C ASN A 227 -8.43 27.82 15.40
N THR A 228 -9.69 27.66 14.94
CA THR A 228 -10.47 28.43 13.95
C THR A 228 -10.17 28.27 12.46
N ASN A 229 -8.96 27.90 12.03
CA ASN A 229 -8.68 27.83 10.59
C ASN A 229 -8.28 26.44 10.11
N GLY A 230 -7.67 25.59 10.94
CA GLY A 230 -7.05 24.34 10.49
C GLY A 230 -5.95 24.59 9.46
N LEU A 231 -4.84 23.86 9.50
CA LEU A 231 -3.78 24.04 8.50
C LEU A 231 -3.31 22.70 7.98
N LEU A 232 -3.58 22.46 6.70
CA LEU A 232 -3.02 21.33 5.98
C LEU A 232 -1.55 21.62 5.67
N SER A 233 -0.68 20.70 6.05
CA SER A 233 0.76 20.77 5.84
C SER A 233 1.28 19.49 5.20
N ILE A 234 2.38 19.58 4.46
CA ILE A 234 3.15 18.41 4.03
C ILE A 234 4.31 18.22 5.01
N GLN A 235 4.40 17.07 5.65
CA GLN A 235 5.55 16.73 6.47
C GLN A 235 6.68 16.16 5.59
N ASN A 236 7.69 16.99 5.34
CA ASN A 236 8.80 16.65 4.47
C ASN A 236 10.10 17.34 4.91
N PRO A 237 11.14 16.59 5.28
CA PRO A 237 11.18 15.12 5.42
C PRO A 237 10.31 14.60 6.60
N PRO A 238 9.58 13.47 6.44
CA PRO A 238 8.75 12.91 7.52
C PRO A 238 9.53 12.63 8.82
N ASN A 239 10.72 12.04 8.71
CA ASN A 239 11.50 11.63 9.89
C ASN A 239 12.14 12.82 10.62
N ASP A 240 12.21 13.99 9.99
CA ASP A 240 12.76 15.20 10.60
C ASP A 240 11.68 16.00 11.34
N GLY A 241 10.40 15.62 11.18
CA GLY A 241 9.28 16.34 11.80
C GLY A 241 8.93 17.68 11.13
N VAL A 242 9.47 17.95 9.94
CA VAL A 242 9.35 19.28 9.32
C VAL A 242 8.04 19.43 8.58
N LEU A 243 7.19 20.35 9.02
CA LEU A 243 5.91 20.72 8.43
C LEU A 243 6.06 21.89 7.45
N ASN A 244 5.62 21.69 6.22
CA ASN A 244 5.57 22.69 5.16
C ASN A 244 4.11 23.09 4.92
N PRO A 245 3.65 24.26 5.41
CA PRO A 245 2.28 24.71 5.25
C PRO A 245 1.82 24.69 3.79
N GLN A 246 0.65 24.13 3.51
CA GLN A 246 0.05 24.09 2.18
C GLN A 246 -1.12 25.06 2.07
N ALA A 247 -2.18 24.82 2.84
CA ALA A 247 -3.43 25.55 2.73
C ALA A 247 -4.25 25.52 4.03
N PRO A 248 -4.94 26.62 4.38
CA PRO A 248 -5.90 26.59 5.48
C PRO A 248 -7.09 25.68 5.14
N LEU A 249 -7.71 25.08 6.15
CA LEU A 249 -8.89 24.26 5.94
C LEU A 249 -10.15 25.12 5.80
N THR A 250 -10.99 24.79 4.84
CA THR A 250 -12.29 25.44 4.67
C THR A 250 -13.36 24.42 4.31
N PHE A 251 -14.56 24.60 4.85
CA PHE A 251 -15.64 23.63 4.82
C PHE A 251 -16.86 24.18 4.09
N ALA A 252 -17.41 23.37 3.17
CA ALA A 252 -18.67 23.66 2.49
C ALA A 252 -19.67 22.53 2.74
N VAL A 253 -20.78 22.86 3.38
CA VAL A 253 -21.82 21.92 3.82
C VAL A 253 -22.97 21.86 2.81
N ASN A 254 -23.52 20.68 2.52
CA ASN A 254 -24.77 20.49 1.76
C ASN A 254 -24.83 21.22 0.40
N GLY A 255 -23.74 21.21 -0.36
CA GLY A 255 -23.68 21.88 -1.67
C GLY A 255 -23.62 23.41 -1.57
N ALA A 256 -23.31 23.97 -0.39
CA ALA A 256 -23.02 25.38 -0.25
C ALA A 256 -21.90 25.82 -1.20
N THR A 257 -22.07 26.98 -1.82
CA THR A 257 -21.06 27.62 -2.66
C THR A 257 -20.06 28.45 -1.84
N THR A 258 -20.36 28.68 -0.56
CA THR A 258 -19.51 29.42 0.37
C THR A 258 -18.77 28.47 1.29
N TYR A 259 -17.48 28.70 1.45
CA TYR A 259 -16.60 27.94 2.32
C TYR A 259 -16.38 28.73 3.60
N SER A 260 -16.51 28.07 4.74
CA SER A 260 -16.24 28.67 6.05
C SER A 260 -15.04 28.01 6.71
N PRO A 261 -14.28 28.74 7.55
CA PRO A 261 -13.24 28.13 8.37
C PRO A 261 -13.82 27.07 9.31
N LEU A 262 -12.94 26.27 9.92
CA LEU A 262 -13.32 25.29 10.94
C LEU A 262 -14.11 25.99 12.07
N ALA A 263 -15.36 25.56 12.29
CA ALA A 263 -16.20 26.13 13.34
C ALA A 263 -15.76 25.60 14.72
N SER A 264 -15.31 26.50 15.60
CA SER A 264 -14.90 26.16 16.96
C SER A 264 -16.11 25.96 17.90
N PRO A 265 -16.07 24.99 18.85
CA PRO A 265 -15.03 23.98 19.01
C PRO A 265 -15.37 22.69 18.23
N THR A 266 -14.53 22.35 17.27
CA THR A 266 -14.45 20.98 16.75
C THR A 266 -13.89 20.10 17.88
N ALA A 267 -14.49 18.92 18.09
CA ALA A 267 -14.01 17.96 19.07
C ALA A 267 -12.72 17.26 18.59
N GLY A 268 -12.57 17.10 17.27
CA GLY A 268 -11.34 16.69 16.59
C GLY A 268 -11.56 16.39 15.10
N LEU A 269 -10.47 16.26 14.36
CA LEU A 269 -10.45 15.90 12.95
C LEU A 269 -9.69 14.58 12.75
N ASP A 270 -10.08 13.82 11.73
CA ASP A 270 -9.23 12.74 11.23
C ASP A 270 -9.28 12.65 9.72
N LEU A 271 -8.12 12.43 9.11
CA LEU A 271 -7.86 12.40 7.69
C LEU A 271 -7.39 11.00 7.31
N ASP A 272 -7.93 10.48 6.21
CA ASP A 272 -7.31 9.35 5.53
C ASP A 272 -7.43 9.49 4.01
N ILE A 273 -6.49 8.89 3.27
CA ILE A 273 -6.32 9.03 1.84
C ILE A 273 -6.39 7.66 1.17
N TYR A 274 -7.48 7.45 0.44
CA TYR A 274 -7.65 6.30 -0.42
C TYR A 274 -6.88 6.47 -1.73
N TYR A 275 -6.28 5.39 -2.23
CA TYR A 275 -5.63 5.37 -3.56
C TYR A 275 -6.38 4.46 -4.54
N ASP A 276 -6.96 5.07 -5.57
CA ASP A 276 -7.54 4.36 -6.70
C ASP A 276 -6.44 4.01 -7.71
N ARG A 277 -6.06 2.72 -7.76
CA ARG A 277 -5.04 2.24 -8.71
C ARG A 277 -5.50 2.26 -10.17
N SER A 278 -6.80 2.30 -10.43
CA SER A 278 -7.31 2.24 -11.80
C SER A 278 -7.18 3.55 -12.54
N THR A 279 -7.30 4.65 -11.78
CA THR A 279 -7.13 6.02 -12.24
C THR A 279 -5.80 6.62 -11.78
N SER A 280 -5.01 5.86 -11.01
CA SER A 280 -3.76 6.30 -10.38
C SER A 280 -3.92 7.60 -9.57
N SER A 281 -5.03 7.72 -8.84
CA SER A 281 -5.42 8.96 -8.17
C SER A 281 -5.70 8.77 -6.67
N ASN A 282 -5.38 9.79 -5.88
CA ASN A 282 -5.72 9.84 -4.47
C ASN A 282 -7.08 10.51 -4.26
N ALA A 283 -7.87 9.99 -3.32
CA ALA A 283 -9.08 10.60 -2.80
C ALA A 283 -8.95 10.73 -1.27
N ALA A 284 -8.88 11.97 -0.80
CA ALA A 284 -8.76 12.25 0.63
C ALA A 284 -10.15 12.44 1.26
N TYR A 285 -10.33 11.82 2.43
CA TYR A 285 -11.54 11.91 3.23
C TYR A 285 -11.20 12.50 4.59
N LEU A 286 -12.05 13.39 5.07
CA LEU A 286 -11.90 14.06 6.36
C LEU A 286 -13.17 13.83 7.17
N ILE A 287 -13.03 13.31 8.38
CA ILE A 287 -14.11 13.30 9.36
C ILE A 287 -13.91 14.45 10.35
N GLU A 288 -14.99 15.19 10.60
CA GLU A 288 -15.05 16.23 11.62
C GLU A 288 -16.04 15.76 12.68
N ALA A 289 -15.54 15.58 13.90
CA ALA A 289 -16.40 15.33 15.05
C ALA A 289 -16.70 16.68 15.71
N ALA A 290 -17.91 17.20 15.55
CA ALA A 290 -18.32 18.47 16.14
C ALA A 290 -19.08 18.26 17.46
N VAL A 291 -18.72 19.04 18.48
CA VAL A 291 -19.40 19.05 19.78
C VAL A 291 -20.82 19.58 19.60
N SER A 292 -21.84 18.82 20.05
CA SER A 292 -23.22 19.33 20.05
C SER A 292 -23.46 20.26 21.24
N THR A 293 -24.40 21.18 21.09
CA THR A 293 -24.86 22.07 22.18
C THR A 293 -25.60 21.33 23.30
N THR A 294 -25.93 20.04 23.09
CA THR A 294 -26.42 19.12 24.12
C THR A 294 -25.31 18.14 24.50
N ALA A 295 -24.88 18.14 25.77
CA ALA A 295 -23.67 17.48 26.28
C ALA A 295 -23.50 15.98 25.93
N ASP A 296 -24.57 15.27 25.54
CA ASP A 296 -24.57 13.82 25.37
C ASP A 296 -24.80 13.33 23.92
N ARG A 297 -24.75 14.22 22.93
CA ARG A 297 -24.91 13.87 21.52
C ARG A 297 -23.85 14.60 20.70
N PHE A 298 -23.47 14.06 19.55
CA PHE A 298 -22.46 14.66 18.68
C PHE A 298 -22.92 14.60 17.23
N SER A 299 -22.38 15.51 16.41
CA SER A 299 -22.51 15.43 14.95
C SER A 299 -21.14 15.12 14.37
N SER A 300 -20.98 13.95 13.76
CA SER A 300 -19.81 13.64 12.94
C SER A 300 -20.15 13.90 11.47
N ASN A 301 -19.26 14.60 10.78
CA ASN A 301 -19.45 15.04 9.40
C ASN A 301 -18.33 14.46 8.54
N LEU A 302 -18.67 13.80 7.44
CA LEU A 302 -17.69 13.28 6.48
C LEU A 302 -17.59 14.18 5.25
N TYR A 303 -16.37 14.55 4.87
CA TYR A 303 -16.02 15.40 3.73
C TYR A 303 -15.06 14.68 2.78
N SER A 304 -15.10 15.05 1.50
CA SER A 304 -13.97 14.88 0.58
C SER A 304 -13.06 16.11 0.71
N LEU A 305 -11.75 15.90 0.86
CA LEU A 305 -10.76 16.97 1.02
C LEU A 305 -9.93 17.14 -0.26
N ASP A 306 -9.82 18.37 -0.76
CA ASP A 306 -8.81 18.71 -1.76
C ASP A 306 -7.47 19.01 -1.09
N LEU A 307 -6.50 18.11 -1.27
CA LEU A 307 -5.16 18.21 -0.67
C LEU A 307 -4.32 19.39 -1.17
N ASN A 308 -4.70 20.04 -2.27
CA ASN A 308 -3.99 21.21 -2.78
C ASN A 308 -4.55 22.52 -2.21
N THR A 309 -5.87 22.57 -2.02
CA THR A 309 -6.56 23.82 -1.66
C THR A 309 -7.04 23.85 -0.20
N GLY A 310 -7.00 22.72 0.51
CA GLY A 310 -7.54 22.60 1.87
C GLY A 310 -9.08 22.66 1.91
N ARG A 311 -9.76 22.51 0.76
CA ARG A 311 -11.22 22.62 0.66
C ARG A 311 -11.88 21.28 0.96
N ALA A 312 -12.59 21.21 2.07
CA ALA A 312 -13.46 20.12 2.46
C ALA A 312 -14.86 20.32 1.87
N THR A 313 -15.32 19.37 1.05
CA THR A 313 -16.60 19.41 0.34
C THR A 313 -17.43 18.16 0.60
N GLY A 314 -18.75 18.31 0.56
CA GLY A 314 -19.69 17.24 0.88
C GLY A 314 -20.01 17.20 2.37
N LYS A 315 -21.07 16.47 2.74
CA LYS A 315 -21.40 16.23 4.14
C LYS A 315 -22.34 15.05 4.28
N ASN A 316 -21.89 13.97 4.91
CA ASN A 316 -22.81 13.07 5.60
C ASN A 316 -22.99 13.59 7.01
N ILE A 317 -24.12 14.27 7.26
CA ILE A 317 -24.53 14.60 8.62
C ILE A 317 -25.17 13.34 9.18
N PHE A 318 -24.46 12.59 10.01
CA PHE A 318 -25.19 11.88 11.04
C PHE A 318 -25.82 12.99 11.87
N GLY A 319 -27.15 13.11 11.85
CA GLY A 319 -27.84 14.04 12.74
C GLY A 319 -27.30 13.88 14.16
N SER A 320 -27.47 14.86 15.05
CA SER A 320 -26.99 14.72 16.43
C SER A 320 -27.46 13.38 16.99
N ILE A 321 -26.57 12.38 17.14
CA ILE A 321 -26.88 11.01 17.57
C ILE A 321 -26.03 10.65 18.78
N PRO A 322 -26.43 9.66 19.61
CA PRO A 322 -25.63 9.15 20.71
C PRO A 322 -24.41 8.30 20.29
N LEU A 323 -23.85 8.57 19.11
CA LEU A 323 -22.67 7.92 18.55
C LEU A 323 -21.71 8.98 18.03
N PHE A 324 -20.49 8.92 18.52
CA PHE A 324 -19.43 9.86 18.20
C PHE A 324 -18.36 9.17 17.37
N LEU A 325 -18.32 9.42 16.06
CA LEU A 325 -17.29 8.90 15.16
C LEU A 325 -16.16 9.93 15.05
N HIS A 326 -14.93 9.50 15.31
CA HIS A 326 -13.79 10.41 15.46
C HIS A 326 -12.53 10.01 14.69
N ASN A 327 -12.40 8.75 14.26
CA ASN A 327 -11.35 8.36 13.31
C ASN A 327 -11.94 7.60 12.13
N ILE A 328 -11.28 7.67 10.99
CA ILE A 328 -11.63 6.96 9.77
C ILE A 328 -10.42 6.23 9.20
N ALA A 329 -10.69 5.11 8.51
CA ALA A 329 -9.70 4.41 7.72
C ALA A 329 -10.36 3.95 6.41
N ALA A 330 -9.82 4.33 5.28
CA ALA A 330 -10.20 3.91 3.95
C ALA A 330 -9.97 2.42 3.81
N ALA A 331 -11.05 1.71 3.54
CA ALA A 331 -10.95 0.33 3.17
C ALA A 331 -10.25 0.24 1.81
N ILE A 332 -9.17 -0.52 1.76
CA ILE A 332 -8.53 -0.91 0.51
C ILE A 332 -9.00 -2.31 0.13
N ASN A 333 -8.98 -2.62 -1.16
CA ASN A 333 -9.05 -4.01 -1.59
C ASN A 333 -7.74 -4.71 -1.15
N PRO A 334 -7.80 -5.64 -0.18
CA PRO A 334 -6.59 -6.29 0.33
C PRO A 334 -5.90 -7.05 -0.81
N PRO A 335 -4.56 -7.02 -0.90
CA PRO A 335 -3.87 -7.94 -1.79
C PRO A 335 -4.10 -9.38 -1.31
N LYS A 336 -4.13 -10.34 -2.26
CA LYS A 336 -3.99 -11.74 -1.92
C LYS A 336 -2.61 -11.97 -1.32
N THR A 337 -2.60 -12.36 -0.06
CA THR A 337 -1.35 -12.61 0.68
C THR A 337 -0.97 -14.07 0.56
N TRP A 338 0.27 -14.33 0.16
CA TRP A 338 0.84 -15.67 0.21
C TRP A 338 1.03 -16.09 1.67
N ASN A 339 0.26 -17.08 2.12
CA ASN A 339 0.38 -17.67 3.44
C ASN A 339 1.24 -18.94 3.44
N GLY A 340 1.46 -19.58 2.29
CA GLY A 340 2.37 -20.71 2.12
C GLY A 340 2.17 -21.84 3.13
N SER A 341 0.94 -22.05 3.60
CA SER A 341 0.63 -22.99 4.69
C SER A 341 0.50 -24.44 4.22
N ILE A 342 0.27 -24.67 2.92
CA ILE A 342 0.01 -26.00 2.36
C ILE A 342 1.19 -26.51 1.52
N SER A 343 1.70 -25.70 0.60
CA SER A 343 2.78 -26.09 -0.31
C SER A 343 3.47 -24.87 -0.93
N ASN A 344 4.48 -25.10 -1.78
CA ASN A 344 5.12 -24.05 -2.57
C ASN A 344 4.40 -23.74 -3.91
N ALA A 345 3.31 -24.43 -4.26
CA ALA A 345 2.67 -24.28 -5.56
C ALA A 345 1.80 -23.01 -5.62
N TRP A 346 2.10 -22.10 -6.57
CA TRP A 346 1.35 -20.85 -6.77
C TRP A 346 -0.15 -21.09 -6.99
N ASN A 347 -0.50 -22.07 -7.82
CA ASN A 347 -1.89 -22.43 -8.16
C ASN A 347 -2.67 -23.16 -7.06
N ASN A 348 -2.10 -23.39 -5.88
CA ASN A 348 -2.88 -23.95 -4.77
C ASN A 348 -3.66 -22.81 -4.10
N PRO A 349 -5.01 -22.78 -4.20
CA PRO A 349 -5.81 -21.68 -3.69
C PRO A 349 -5.69 -21.50 -2.17
N ASN A 350 -5.34 -22.56 -1.43
CA ASN A 350 -5.22 -22.52 0.03
C ASN A 350 -3.88 -21.94 0.51
N ASN A 351 -2.93 -21.71 -0.39
CA ASN A 351 -1.71 -20.96 -0.08
C ASN A 351 -1.93 -19.43 -0.08
N TRP A 352 -3.13 -18.97 -0.41
CA TRP A 352 -3.49 -17.56 -0.48
C TRP A 352 -4.52 -17.19 0.58
N THR A 353 -4.41 -15.96 1.09
CA THR A 353 -5.40 -15.35 1.98
C THR A 353 -5.88 -14.03 1.34
N PRO A 354 -7.17 -13.86 1.04
CA PRO A 354 -8.22 -14.88 1.09
C PRO A 354 -7.98 -16.00 0.07
N ALA A 355 -8.49 -17.21 0.39
CA ALA A 355 -8.31 -18.41 -0.43
C ALA A 355 -8.75 -18.19 -1.89
N GLY A 356 -7.98 -18.75 -2.82
CA GLY A 356 -8.18 -18.62 -4.26
C GLY A 356 -6.90 -18.20 -4.97
N VAL A 357 -6.64 -18.77 -6.14
CA VAL A 357 -5.49 -18.43 -6.97
C VAL A 357 -5.61 -16.99 -7.47
N PRO A 358 -4.54 -16.18 -7.41
CA PRO A 358 -4.53 -14.84 -7.99
C PRO A 358 -4.83 -14.84 -9.48
N THR A 359 -5.56 -13.82 -9.92
CA THR A 359 -5.89 -13.55 -11.31
C THR A 359 -5.26 -12.22 -11.74
N ALA A 360 -5.44 -11.85 -13.01
CA ALA A 360 -4.99 -10.56 -13.56
C ALA A 360 -5.51 -9.31 -12.81
N THR A 361 -6.53 -9.45 -11.94
CA THR A 361 -7.10 -8.36 -11.15
C THR A 361 -6.69 -8.39 -9.68
N ASP A 362 -5.99 -9.43 -9.23
CA ASP A 362 -5.59 -9.57 -7.84
C ASP A 362 -4.18 -9.02 -7.63
N ALA A 363 -4.03 -7.97 -6.82
CA ALA A 363 -2.73 -7.61 -6.27
C ALA A 363 -2.26 -8.74 -5.35
N VAL A 364 -0.97 -9.10 -5.39
CA VAL A 364 -0.41 -10.12 -4.50
C VAL A 364 0.70 -9.55 -3.62
N PHE A 365 0.70 -9.98 -2.36
CA PHE A 365 1.76 -9.73 -1.42
C PHE A 365 2.37 -11.07 -1.00
N ILE A 366 3.68 -11.24 -1.21
CA ILE A 366 4.39 -12.46 -0.85
C ILE A 366 5.07 -12.24 0.49
N GLN A 367 4.53 -12.87 1.53
CA GLN A 367 5.10 -12.79 2.87
C GLN A 367 6.39 -13.62 2.96
N GLY A 368 7.38 -13.09 3.67
CA GLY A 368 8.58 -13.83 4.05
C GLY A 368 8.27 -15.07 4.92
N PRO A 369 9.23 -15.99 5.03
CA PRO A 369 9.08 -17.17 5.86
C PRO A 369 8.87 -16.79 7.32
N SER A 370 8.01 -17.54 7.99
CA SER A 370 7.71 -17.38 9.42
C SER A 370 7.30 -18.73 10.02
N SER A 371 6.95 -18.76 11.31
CA SER A 371 6.35 -19.95 11.93
C SER A 371 5.02 -20.38 11.30
N THR A 372 4.36 -19.50 10.54
CA THR A 372 3.08 -19.76 9.86
C THR A 372 3.20 -19.82 8.34
N VAL A 373 4.28 -19.27 7.76
CA VAL A 373 4.57 -19.33 6.32
C VAL A 373 5.72 -20.29 6.08
N LEU A 374 5.37 -21.56 5.86
CA LEU A 374 6.33 -22.67 5.79
C LEU A 374 6.96 -22.83 4.40
N PHE A 375 6.21 -22.46 3.35
CA PHE A 375 6.62 -22.62 1.97
C PHE A 375 6.61 -21.26 1.25
N GLN A 376 7.61 -21.03 0.40
CA GLN A 376 7.69 -19.85 -0.47
C GLN A 376 7.26 -20.22 -1.90
N PRO A 377 6.65 -19.30 -2.67
CA PRO A 377 5.96 -19.64 -3.91
C PRO A 377 6.90 -20.01 -5.07
N ILE A 378 6.49 -21.05 -5.81
CA ILE A 378 7.04 -21.49 -7.09
C ILE A 378 5.93 -21.38 -8.14
N VAL A 379 6.19 -20.59 -9.18
CA VAL A 379 5.39 -20.49 -10.41
C VAL A 379 5.89 -21.55 -11.37
N ALA A 380 5.16 -22.67 -11.47
CA ALA A 380 5.52 -23.81 -12.31
C ALA A 380 4.89 -23.76 -13.71
N ASP A 381 3.69 -23.21 -13.81
CA ASP A 381 2.89 -23.10 -15.04
C ASP A 381 2.64 -21.62 -15.38
N GLU A 382 1.68 -21.34 -16.26
CA GLU A 382 1.22 -19.99 -16.55
C GLU A 382 0.29 -19.49 -15.43
N GLU A 383 0.70 -18.42 -14.77
CA GLU A 383 0.01 -17.80 -13.64
C GLU A 383 -0.15 -16.30 -13.89
N GLN A 384 -1.05 -15.67 -13.13
CA GLN A 384 -1.37 -14.25 -13.27
C GLN A 384 -1.42 -13.55 -11.91
N ALA A 385 -1.07 -12.27 -11.91
CA ALA A 385 -1.33 -11.34 -10.83
C ALA A 385 -1.54 -9.94 -11.42
N PHE A 386 -2.32 -9.09 -10.76
CA PHE A 386 -2.30 -7.66 -11.08
C PHE A 386 -0.93 -7.09 -10.76
N SER A 387 -0.57 -6.96 -9.47
CA SER A 387 0.76 -6.53 -9.04
C SER A 387 1.40 -7.58 -8.16
N VAL A 388 2.73 -7.55 -8.06
CA VAL A 388 3.51 -8.44 -7.18
C VAL A 388 4.36 -7.60 -6.25
N THR A 389 4.11 -7.71 -4.94
CA THR A 389 4.96 -7.10 -3.90
C THR A 389 5.64 -8.20 -3.09
N LEU A 390 6.97 -8.21 -3.05
CA LEU A 390 7.77 -9.10 -2.20
C LEU A 390 8.03 -8.43 -0.86
N GLY A 391 7.60 -9.04 0.24
CA GLY A 391 7.95 -8.61 1.59
C GLY A 391 9.36 -9.05 2.01
N SER A 392 9.82 -8.54 3.17
CA SER A 392 11.14 -8.86 3.72
C SER A 392 11.32 -10.38 3.90
N GLY A 393 12.45 -10.89 3.40
CA GLY A 393 12.83 -12.30 3.42
C GLY A 393 12.06 -13.22 2.46
N SER A 394 11.08 -12.71 1.71
CA SER A 394 10.29 -13.54 0.78
C SER A 394 11.12 -14.04 -0.39
N VAL A 395 10.69 -15.16 -0.99
CA VAL A 395 11.35 -15.76 -2.16
C VAL A 395 10.29 -16.11 -3.20
N LEU A 396 10.30 -15.45 -4.35
CA LEU A 396 9.47 -15.82 -5.50
C LEU A 396 10.32 -16.56 -6.53
N THR A 397 9.96 -17.82 -6.83
CA THR A 397 10.69 -18.64 -7.81
C THR A 397 9.85 -18.88 -9.07
N THR A 398 10.42 -18.62 -10.24
CA THR A 398 9.87 -19.11 -11.52
C THR A 398 10.54 -20.43 -11.93
N ALA A 399 9.79 -21.52 -11.99
CA ALA A 399 10.34 -22.82 -12.38
C ALA A 399 10.72 -22.83 -13.88
N ASN A 400 11.43 -23.88 -14.31
CA ASN A 400 11.74 -24.07 -15.73
C ASN A 400 10.44 -24.21 -16.54
N GLY A 401 10.18 -23.25 -17.43
CA GLY A 401 8.95 -23.19 -18.22
C GLY A 401 7.82 -22.39 -17.58
N GLY A 402 7.91 -22.06 -16.29
CA GLY A 402 6.90 -21.26 -15.59
C GLY A 402 6.84 -19.83 -16.10
N LEU A 403 5.64 -19.26 -16.11
CA LEU A 403 5.35 -17.91 -16.60
C LEU A 403 4.46 -17.18 -15.59
N LEU A 404 4.95 -16.07 -15.04
CA LEU A 404 4.14 -15.16 -14.25
C LEU A 404 3.80 -13.91 -15.07
N ASN A 405 2.55 -13.78 -15.48
CA ASN A 405 2.03 -12.57 -16.13
C ASN A 405 1.60 -11.56 -15.05
N VAL A 406 2.22 -10.38 -15.06
CA VAL A 406 1.95 -9.29 -14.12
C VAL A 406 1.35 -8.13 -14.91
N TYR A 407 0.17 -7.63 -14.50
CA TYR A 407 -0.58 -6.60 -15.23
C TYR A 407 -0.38 -5.17 -14.67
N GLY A 408 0.31 -5.04 -13.54
CA GLY A 408 0.68 -3.83 -12.82
C GLY A 408 2.12 -3.93 -12.31
N ASP A 409 2.45 -3.26 -11.22
CA ASP A 409 3.86 -3.13 -10.82
C ASP A 409 4.46 -4.40 -10.19
N PHE A 410 5.79 -4.54 -10.31
CA PHE A 410 6.58 -5.57 -9.65
C PHE A 410 7.57 -4.94 -8.68
N LEU A 411 7.45 -5.24 -7.39
CA LEU A 411 8.15 -4.50 -6.34
C LEU A 411 8.83 -5.44 -5.36
N ASN A 412 10.13 -5.22 -5.16
CA ASN A 412 10.95 -6.04 -4.28
C ASN A 412 11.36 -5.28 -2.99
N ASN A 413 10.57 -5.44 -1.93
CA ASN A 413 10.79 -4.84 -0.62
C ASN A 413 11.51 -5.81 0.32
N ASP A 414 12.77 -6.10 0.00
CA ASP A 414 13.64 -7.01 0.78
C ASP A 414 13.37 -8.51 0.60
N GLY A 415 12.83 -8.90 -0.55
CA GLY A 415 12.72 -10.29 -0.98
C GLY A 415 13.77 -10.69 -2.02
N THR A 416 13.62 -11.92 -2.51
CA THR A 416 14.46 -12.54 -3.54
C THR A 416 13.60 -12.99 -4.71
N VAL A 417 13.98 -12.56 -5.92
CA VAL A 417 13.47 -13.14 -7.17
C VAL A 417 14.44 -14.23 -7.61
N ALA A 418 13.92 -15.43 -7.83
CA ALA A 418 14.67 -16.58 -8.30
C ALA A 418 14.02 -17.17 -9.56
N GLY A 419 14.79 -17.92 -10.33
CA GLY A 419 14.21 -18.72 -11.41
C GLY A 419 15.10 -19.87 -11.82
N SER A 420 14.58 -20.78 -12.65
CA SER A 420 15.34 -21.90 -13.23
C SER A 420 15.02 -22.06 -14.72
N GLY A 421 15.98 -22.56 -15.50
CA GLY A 421 15.82 -22.78 -16.94
C GLY A 421 15.17 -21.59 -17.67
N SER A 422 14.00 -21.80 -18.27
CA SER A 422 13.23 -20.78 -19.00
C SER A 422 12.15 -20.05 -18.19
N GLY A 423 12.17 -20.12 -16.86
CA GLY A 423 11.23 -19.37 -16.00
C GLY A 423 11.20 -17.87 -16.29
N THR A 424 10.00 -17.29 -16.39
CA THR A 424 9.80 -15.93 -16.91
C THR A 424 8.82 -15.13 -16.05
N VAL A 425 9.17 -13.88 -15.76
CA VAL A 425 8.21 -12.85 -15.33
C VAL A 425 7.91 -11.96 -16.54
N ALA A 426 6.64 -11.72 -16.83
CA ALA A 426 6.19 -10.91 -17.96
C ALA A 426 5.34 -9.75 -17.46
N LEU A 427 5.78 -8.52 -17.72
CA LEU A 427 5.00 -7.31 -17.47
C LEU A 427 4.11 -7.05 -18.69
N VAL A 428 2.82 -7.37 -18.59
CA VAL A 428 1.86 -7.42 -19.71
C VAL A 428 0.66 -6.49 -19.51
N GLY A 429 0.80 -5.52 -18.61
CA GLY A 429 -0.22 -4.55 -18.26
C GLY A 429 -0.61 -3.62 -19.42
N PRO A 430 -1.81 -3.02 -19.35
CA PRO A 430 -2.27 -2.05 -20.35
C PRO A 430 -1.64 -0.65 -20.17
N ALA A 431 -1.03 -0.38 -19.03
CA ALA A 431 -0.32 0.87 -18.71
C ALA A 431 1.18 0.60 -18.49
N GLN A 432 2.00 1.65 -18.51
CA GLN A 432 3.43 1.53 -18.23
C GLN A 432 3.64 1.01 -16.79
N GLN A 433 4.42 -0.05 -16.63
CA GLN A 433 4.61 -0.73 -15.33
C GLN A 433 5.96 -0.41 -14.68
N GLU A 434 6.01 -0.40 -13.36
CA GLU A 434 7.23 -0.19 -12.59
C GLU A 434 7.89 -1.51 -12.16
N ILE A 435 9.23 -1.56 -12.26
CA ILE A 435 10.07 -2.50 -11.51
C ILE A 435 10.82 -1.71 -10.44
N GLY A 436 10.47 -1.95 -9.18
CA GLY A 436 10.88 -1.09 -8.07
C GLY A 436 11.13 -1.83 -6.76
N GLY A 437 11.15 -1.06 -5.67
CA GLY A 437 11.50 -1.52 -4.32
C GLY A 437 12.97 -1.27 -3.94
N PRO A 438 13.32 -1.29 -2.66
CA PRO A 438 14.68 -1.05 -2.19
C PRO A 438 15.69 -2.16 -2.57
N SER A 439 15.22 -3.35 -2.97
CA SER A 439 16.08 -4.52 -3.19
C SER A 439 16.21 -4.92 -4.65
N LEU A 440 17.33 -5.55 -4.99
CA LEU A 440 17.63 -6.04 -6.34
C LEU A 440 16.58 -7.05 -6.80
N SER A 441 15.95 -6.81 -7.95
CA SER A 441 15.13 -7.82 -8.63
C SER A 441 15.97 -8.57 -9.67
N ASN A 442 16.27 -9.84 -9.40
CA ASN A 442 17.09 -10.69 -10.27
C ASN A 442 16.21 -11.66 -11.07
N PHE A 443 15.89 -11.32 -12.31
CA PHE A 443 15.01 -12.12 -13.16
C PHE A 443 15.81 -13.14 -13.99
N ARG A 444 15.34 -14.40 -14.01
CA ARG A 444 15.87 -15.39 -14.95
C ARG A 444 15.58 -14.96 -16.39
N ASN A 445 14.30 -14.74 -16.69
CA ASN A 445 13.85 -14.03 -17.88
C ASN A 445 12.85 -12.95 -17.51
N LEU A 446 12.90 -11.84 -18.24
CA LEU A 446 11.95 -10.74 -18.13
C LEU A 446 11.38 -10.42 -19.51
N THR A 447 10.07 -10.24 -19.58
CA THR A 447 9.38 -9.73 -20.78
C THR A 447 8.73 -8.39 -20.46
N ILE A 448 8.98 -7.38 -21.30
CA ILE A 448 8.33 -6.07 -21.27
C ILE A 448 7.28 -6.03 -22.39
N GLY A 449 6.01 -5.92 -21.99
CA GLY A 449 4.85 -5.82 -22.87
C GLY A 449 4.77 -4.48 -23.60
N SER A 450 3.75 -4.31 -24.43
CA SER A 450 3.61 -3.17 -25.34
C SER A 450 3.46 -1.81 -24.65
N ALA A 451 2.88 -1.77 -23.44
CA ALA A 451 2.75 -0.53 -22.67
C ALA A 451 4.08 -0.02 -22.10
N GLY A 452 5.13 -0.84 -22.15
CA GLY A 452 6.45 -0.51 -21.65
C GLY A 452 6.58 -0.61 -20.13
N ALA A 453 7.78 -0.35 -19.64
CA ALA A 453 8.09 -0.35 -18.22
C ALA A 453 9.18 0.67 -17.87
N PHE A 454 9.36 0.96 -16.60
CA PHE A 454 10.52 1.68 -16.09
C PHE A 454 11.07 1.05 -14.80
N THR A 455 12.35 1.28 -14.50
CA THR A 455 12.97 0.80 -13.27
C THR A 455 13.22 1.94 -12.29
N SER A 456 12.75 1.80 -11.04
CA SER A 456 13.10 2.69 -9.92
C SER A 456 14.06 2.03 -8.92
N ALA A 457 14.45 0.79 -9.20
CA ALA A 457 15.30 -0.06 -8.37
C ALA A 457 16.38 -0.75 -9.18
N ALA A 458 17.32 -1.40 -8.48
CA ALA A 458 18.31 -2.26 -9.10
C ALA A 458 17.65 -3.50 -9.72
N VAL A 459 18.02 -3.82 -10.96
CA VAL A 459 17.53 -4.97 -11.72
C VAL A 459 18.69 -5.74 -12.33
N ALA A 460 18.60 -7.07 -12.29
CA ALA A 460 19.49 -7.96 -13.02
C ALA A 460 18.69 -8.94 -13.88
N ILE A 461 19.21 -9.23 -15.08
CA ILE A 461 18.65 -10.21 -16.01
C ILE A 461 19.69 -11.30 -16.24
N GLU A 462 19.40 -12.53 -15.82
CA GLU A 462 20.40 -13.61 -15.85
C GLU A 462 20.47 -14.34 -17.20
N ARG A 463 19.40 -14.29 -18.00
CA ARG A 463 19.34 -15.02 -19.26
C ARG A 463 18.71 -14.22 -20.40
N LYS A 464 17.42 -13.88 -20.34
CA LYS A 464 16.73 -13.23 -21.48
C LYS A 464 15.90 -12.03 -21.03
N LEU A 465 16.15 -10.88 -21.66
CA LEU A 465 15.23 -9.74 -21.67
C LEU A 465 14.51 -9.68 -23.02
N THR A 466 13.19 -9.70 -23.04
CA THR A 466 12.39 -9.46 -24.26
C THR A 466 11.73 -8.10 -24.16
N VAL A 467 11.92 -7.21 -25.14
CA VAL A 467 11.31 -5.87 -25.15
C VAL A 467 10.37 -5.70 -26.33
N THR A 468 9.06 -5.68 -26.05
CA THR A 468 8.00 -5.38 -27.02
C THR A 468 7.62 -3.91 -26.94
N GLY A 469 7.50 -3.37 -25.73
CA GLY A 469 7.43 -1.92 -25.45
C GLY A 469 8.73 -1.39 -24.87
N ASN A 470 8.79 -0.07 -24.70
CA ASN A 470 9.99 0.61 -24.21
C ASN A 470 10.29 0.27 -22.74
N LEU A 471 11.57 0.11 -22.41
CA LEU A 471 12.07 -0.02 -21.04
C LEU A 471 12.95 1.18 -20.71
N THR A 472 12.52 2.00 -19.76
CA THR A 472 13.33 3.13 -19.25
C THR A 472 14.04 2.73 -17.97
N ILE A 473 15.37 2.70 -17.99
CA ILE A 473 16.18 2.51 -16.78
C ILE A 473 16.25 3.84 -16.04
N GLY A 474 15.75 3.87 -14.80
CA GLY A 474 15.75 5.08 -13.98
C GLY A 474 17.15 5.62 -13.69
N ASN A 475 17.22 6.91 -13.41
CA ASN A 475 18.48 7.59 -13.09
C ASN A 475 19.15 6.94 -11.86
N ALA A 476 20.47 6.75 -11.94
CA ALA A 476 21.29 6.12 -10.91
C ALA A 476 20.84 4.71 -10.48
N GLN A 477 20.07 3.99 -11.31
CA GLN A 477 19.69 2.60 -11.06
C GLN A 477 20.70 1.64 -11.69
N ASN A 478 21.03 0.59 -10.93
CA ASN A 478 21.86 -0.49 -11.45
C ASN A 478 21.00 -1.44 -12.30
N PHE A 479 21.20 -1.45 -13.61
CA PHE A 479 20.62 -2.44 -14.51
C PHE A 479 21.72 -3.36 -15.05
N THR A 480 21.67 -4.66 -14.76
CA THR A 480 22.75 -5.60 -15.15
C THR A 480 22.24 -6.74 -16.03
N LEU A 481 22.81 -6.93 -17.22
CA LEU A 481 22.75 -8.20 -17.94
C LEU A 481 23.79 -9.15 -17.32
N LEU A 482 23.31 -10.10 -16.50
CA LEU A 482 24.11 -10.91 -15.59
C LEU A 482 24.41 -12.29 -16.17
N SER A 483 25.37 -12.36 -17.10
CA SER A 483 25.88 -13.65 -17.57
C SER A 483 26.65 -14.37 -16.46
N ASN A 484 26.43 -15.68 -16.29
CA ASN A 484 27.10 -16.51 -15.27
C ASN A 484 27.23 -17.97 -15.73
N SER A 485 27.89 -18.81 -14.92
CA SER A 485 28.13 -20.23 -15.23
C SER A 485 26.88 -21.09 -15.29
N THR A 486 25.79 -20.66 -14.66
CA THR A 486 24.55 -21.43 -14.55
C THR A 486 23.61 -21.15 -15.72
N THR A 487 23.53 -19.90 -16.19
CA THR A 487 22.63 -19.50 -17.29
C THR A 487 23.32 -19.20 -18.62
N GLY A 488 24.65 -19.10 -18.61
CA GLY A 488 25.41 -18.67 -19.78
C GLY A 488 25.30 -17.17 -20.01
N VAL A 489 25.19 -16.77 -21.27
CA VAL A 489 25.20 -15.36 -21.67
C VAL A 489 23.80 -14.76 -21.56
N ALA A 490 23.68 -13.66 -20.83
CA ALA A 490 22.47 -12.84 -20.82
C ALA A 490 22.33 -12.06 -22.14
N TYR A 491 21.14 -12.06 -22.73
CA TYR A 491 20.86 -11.40 -24.01
C TYR A 491 19.52 -10.66 -24.03
N VAL A 492 19.40 -9.75 -25.00
CA VAL A 492 18.20 -8.95 -25.24
C VAL A 492 17.58 -9.38 -26.58
N VAL A 493 16.27 -9.58 -26.59
CA VAL A 493 15.46 -9.77 -27.78
C VAL A 493 14.62 -8.51 -27.96
N ASN A 494 14.98 -7.70 -28.95
CA ASN A 494 14.17 -6.56 -29.34
C ASN A 494 13.05 -7.00 -30.28
N SER A 495 11.81 -6.79 -29.86
CA SER A 495 10.59 -7.14 -30.59
C SER A 495 9.66 -5.92 -30.77
N GLY A 496 10.23 -4.73 -30.89
CA GLY A 496 9.50 -3.47 -31.16
C GLY A 496 9.75 -2.35 -30.14
N GLY A 497 10.37 -2.66 -29.00
CA GLY A 497 10.68 -1.69 -27.94
C GLY A 497 12.14 -1.23 -27.94
N VAL A 498 12.43 -0.18 -27.18
CA VAL A 498 13.80 0.30 -26.95
C VAL A 498 14.12 0.28 -25.46
N VAL A 499 15.35 -0.09 -25.11
CA VAL A 499 15.88 0.08 -23.75
C VAL A 499 16.65 1.39 -23.68
N THR A 500 16.25 2.29 -22.79
CA THR A 500 16.88 3.62 -22.63
C THR A 500 17.48 3.74 -21.23
N GLY A 501 18.74 4.16 -21.14
CA GLY A 501 19.46 4.40 -19.89
C GLY A 501 20.73 3.54 -19.74
N THR A 502 21.40 3.67 -18.60
CA THR A 502 22.70 3.01 -18.38
C THR A 502 22.52 1.54 -17.98
N ALA A 503 23.13 0.63 -18.74
CA ALA A 503 23.16 -0.79 -18.42
C ALA A 503 24.61 -1.29 -18.26
N THR A 504 24.82 -2.17 -17.27
CA THR A 504 26.05 -2.94 -17.11
C THR A 504 25.88 -4.30 -17.78
N VAL A 505 26.81 -4.69 -18.64
CA VAL A 505 26.82 -6.02 -19.25
C VAL A 505 27.96 -6.83 -18.67
N ARG A 506 27.63 -7.92 -17.96
CA ARG A 506 28.61 -8.89 -17.49
C ARG A 506 28.71 -10.01 -18.50
N ARG A 507 29.94 -10.40 -18.82
CA ARG A 507 30.25 -11.55 -19.67
C ARG A 507 30.71 -12.69 -18.80
N TYR A 508 30.14 -13.87 -19.00
CA TYR A 508 30.66 -15.10 -18.43
C TYR A 508 31.76 -15.66 -19.32
N ILE A 509 32.88 -16.05 -18.71
CA ILE A 509 33.98 -16.73 -19.38
C ILE A 509 34.06 -18.12 -18.78
N ASP A 510 33.67 -19.12 -19.56
CA ASP A 510 33.83 -20.52 -19.19
C ASP A 510 35.32 -20.90 -19.32
N THR A 511 35.94 -21.20 -18.19
CA THR A 511 37.37 -21.55 -18.11
C THR A 511 37.66 -22.96 -18.61
N SER A 512 36.65 -23.83 -18.73
CA SER A 512 36.80 -25.19 -19.24
C SER A 512 37.03 -25.23 -20.75
N ILE A 513 36.46 -24.26 -21.48
CA ILE A 513 36.64 -24.08 -22.93
C ILE A 513 37.70 -23.03 -23.27
N ASN A 514 38.30 -22.39 -22.26
CA ASN A 514 39.22 -21.27 -22.43
C ASN A 514 40.31 -21.28 -21.34
N SER A 515 41.17 -22.31 -21.40
CA SER A 515 42.14 -22.65 -20.34
C SER A 515 43.43 -21.79 -20.31
N GLY A 516 43.50 -20.70 -21.07
CA GLY A 516 44.70 -19.86 -21.20
C GLY A 516 44.49 -18.43 -20.69
N PHE A 517 45.52 -17.84 -20.06
CA PHE A 517 45.57 -16.40 -19.76
C PHE A 517 45.88 -15.62 -21.05
N GLY A 518 45.02 -14.68 -21.47
CA GLY A 518 45.30 -13.84 -22.64
C GLY A 518 44.25 -12.78 -23.00
N TYR A 519 44.70 -11.71 -23.66
CA TYR A 519 43.96 -10.51 -24.08
C TYR A 519 42.88 -10.73 -25.16
N ARG A 520 42.31 -11.93 -25.33
CA ARG A 520 41.26 -12.21 -26.35
C ARG A 520 39.86 -11.65 -26.01
N HIS A 521 39.76 -10.78 -25.01
CA HIS A 521 38.52 -10.48 -24.28
C HIS A 521 38.08 -9.00 -24.36
N TYR A 522 38.62 -8.20 -25.29
CA TYR A 522 38.35 -6.76 -25.36
C TYR A 522 37.28 -6.33 -26.36
N SER A 523 36.63 -7.24 -27.08
CA SER A 523 35.45 -6.85 -27.86
C SER A 523 34.31 -6.54 -26.90
N ALA A 524 33.76 -5.33 -26.98
CA ALA A 524 32.58 -4.96 -26.23
C ALA A 524 31.48 -6.03 -26.42
N PRO A 525 30.77 -6.44 -25.35
CA PRO A 525 29.67 -7.42 -25.46
C PRO A 525 28.45 -6.85 -26.20
N VAL A 526 28.52 -5.59 -26.62
CA VAL A 526 27.51 -4.85 -27.37
C VAL A 526 28.16 -4.30 -28.63
N THR A 527 27.55 -4.57 -29.78
CA THR A 527 27.96 -4.04 -31.10
C THR A 527 26.91 -3.00 -31.52
N ASN A 528 27.30 -1.72 -31.52
CA ASN A 528 26.44 -0.54 -31.78
C ASN A 528 25.25 -0.36 -30.81
N THR A 529 25.32 0.70 -30.00
CA THR A 529 24.19 1.29 -29.27
C THR A 529 23.44 2.27 -30.14
#